data_AF-A0A6J6IJK8-F1
#
_entry.id   AF-A0A6J6IJK8-F1
#
_cell.length_a   1.000
_cell.length_b   1.000
_cell.length_c   1.000
_cell.angle_alpha   90.00
_cell.angle_beta   90.00
_cell.angle_gamma   90.00
#
_symmetry.space_group_name_H-M   'P 1'
#
loop_
_entity.id
_entity.type
_entity.pdbx_description
1 polymer ?
#
loop_
_entity_poly.entity_id
_entity_poly.type
_entity_poly.pdbx_seq_one_letter_code
_entity_poly.pdbx_strand_id
1 'polypeptide(L)' 'MSLLGDLLRLYSYVLLLRVIISWFPPSSSGGVLATIQLWLYKLTEPVLAPVRRALPPMGGLDLSPMLVLILLQVLGSALS' A
#
# COMPACT_ATOMS: atom_id res chain seq x y z
N MET A 1 -14.81 -11.61 14.25
CA MET A 1 -15.32 -10.61 13.28
C MET A 1 -15.40 -9.26 13.95
N SER A 2 -14.25 -8.61 14.11
CA SER A 2 -14.14 -7.27 14.67
C SER A 2 -14.13 -6.26 13.51
N LEU A 3 -14.86 -5.14 13.65
CA LEU A 3 -14.86 -4.06 12.63
C LEU A 3 -13.43 -3.61 12.28
N LEU A 4 -12.56 -3.58 13.28
CA LEU A 4 -11.14 -3.26 13.13
C LEU A 4 -10.43 -4.28 12.23
N GLY A 5 -10.62 -5.58 12.45
CA GLY A 5 -10.03 -6.64 11.63
C GLY A 5 -10.48 -6.58 10.18
N ASP A 6 -11.75 -6.25 9.93
CA ASP A 6 -12.29 -6.09 8.58
C ASP A 6 -11.70 -4.87 7.86
N LEU A 7 -11.50 -3.74 8.56
CA LEU A 7 -10.82 -2.56 8.02
C LEU A 7 -9.36 -2.85 7.66
N LEU A 8 -8.63 -3.59 8.50
CA LEU A 8 -7.25 -3.98 8.23
C LEU A 8 -7.14 -4.88 6.98
N ARG A 9 -8.09 -5.82 6.80
CA ARG A 9 -8.17 -6.65 5.60
C ARG A 9 -8.45 -5.83 4.36
N LEU A 10 -9.41 -4.91 4.43
CA LEU A 10 -9.71 -3.99 3.33
C LEU A 10 -8.49 -3.15 2.93
N TYR A 11 -7.80 -2.58 3.93
CA TYR A 11 -6.58 -1.79 3.69
C TYR A 11 -5.45 -2.64 3.07
N SER A 12 -5.33 -3.91 3.48
CA SER A 12 -4.38 -4.85 2.86
C SER A 12 -4.66 -5.06 1.37
N TYR A 13 -5.94 -5.15 0.96
CA TYR A 13 -6.29 -5.22 -0.47
C TYR A 13 -5.94 -3.94 -1.23
N VAL A 14 -6.13 -2.76 -0.61
CA VAL A 14 -5.73 -1.47 -1.22
C VAL A 14 -4.22 -1.42 -1.45
N LEU A 15 -3.42 -1.88 -0.48
CA LEU A 15 -1.96 -1.97 -0.63
C LEU A 15 -1.54 -2.97 -1.69
N LEU A 16 -2.19 -4.14 -1.74
CA LEU A 16 -1.94 -5.13 -2.78
C LEU A 16 -2.24 -4.55 -4.17
N LEU A 17 -3.34 -3.81 -4.31
CA LEU A 17 -3.66 -3.10 -5.54
C LEU A 17 -2.60 -2.03 -5.87
N ARG A 18 -2.09 -1.28 -4.88
CA ARG A 18 -0.97 -0.33 -5.10
C ARG A 18 0.27 -1.02 -5.65
N VAL A 19 0.63 -2.22 -5.14
CA VAL A 19 1.77 -2.99 -5.63
C VAL A 19 1.57 -3.49 -7.06
N ILE A 20 0.37 -4.00 -7.38
CA ILE A 20 0.06 -4.43 -8.75
C ILE A 20 0.11 -3.25 -9.71
N ILE A 21 -0.50 -2.12 -9.33
CA ILE A 21 -0.55 -0.92 -10.18
C ILE A 21 0.82 -0.26 -10.33
N SER A 22 1.75 -0.42 -9.37
CA SER A 22 3.09 0.15 -9.49
C SER A 22 3.98 -0.56 -10.52
N TRP A 23 3.58 -1.71 -11.05
CA TRP A 23 4.25 -2.36 -12.19
C TRP A 23 3.88 -1.73 -13.54
N PHE A 24 2.81 -0.94 -13.56
CA PHE A 24 2.45 -0.16 -14.75
C PHE A 24 3.23 1.15 -14.75
N PRO A 25 3.70 1.61 -15.92
CA PRO A 25 4.35 2.89 -16.03
C PRO A 25 3.39 4.01 -15.57
N PRO A 26 3.92 5.14 -15.06
CA PRO A 26 3.11 6.31 -14.75
C PRO A 26 2.27 6.71 -15.97
N SER A 27 0.96 6.77 -15.79
CA SER A 27 0.04 7.13 -16.88
C SER A 27 0.13 8.62 -17.19
N SER A 28 -0.06 8.98 -18.45
CA SER A 28 -0.28 10.38 -18.84
C SER A 28 -1.51 10.97 -18.13
N SER A 29 -1.43 12.26 -17.81
CA SER A 29 -2.47 13.00 -17.09
C SER A 29 -3.80 12.96 -17.85
N GLY A 30 -4.85 12.47 -17.20
CA GLY A 30 -6.23 12.46 -17.72
C GLY A 30 -6.85 11.08 -17.97
N GLY A 31 -6.08 9.99 -17.86
CA GLY A 31 -6.59 8.62 -17.99
C GLY A 31 -7.08 8.00 -16.67
N VAL A 32 -7.97 6.99 -16.77
CA VAL A 32 -8.48 6.22 -15.62
C VAL A 32 -7.35 5.64 -14.78
N LEU A 33 -6.27 5.15 -15.42
CA LEU A 33 -5.11 4.61 -14.72
C LEU A 33 -4.39 5.67 -13.89
N ALA A 34 -4.25 6.91 -14.39
CA ALA A 34 -3.66 8.01 -13.63
C ALA A 34 -4.50 8.36 -12.40
N THR A 35 -5.83 8.33 -12.53
CA THR A 35 -6.74 8.54 -11.41
C THR A 35 -6.58 7.45 -10.35
N ILE A 36 -6.55 6.18 -10.76
CA ILE A 36 -6.34 5.04 -9.84
C ILE A 36 -4.98 5.15 -9.13
N GLN A 37 -3.90 5.41 -9.88
CA GLN A 37 -2.56 5.62 -9.33
C GLN A 37 -2.55 6.73 -8.26
N LEU A 38 -3.20 7.87 -8.53
CA LEU A 38 -3.29 8.99 -7.60
C LEU A 38 -4.07 8.63 -6.32
N TRP A 39 -5.21 7.96 -6.46
CA TRP A 39 -6.03 7.56 -5.31
C TRP A 39 -5.29 6.56 -4.42
N LEU A 40 -4.69 5.54 -5.02
CA LEU A 40 -3.90 4.54 -4.30
C LEU A 40 -2.76 5.20 -3.55
N TYR A 41 -2.02 6.10 -4.21
CA TYR A 41 -0.96 6.88 -3.57
C TYR A 41 -1.50 7.65 -2.36
N LYS A 42 -2.55 8.46 -2.52
CA LYS A 42 -3.13 9.26 -1.42
C LYS A 42 -3.57 8.41 -0.22
N LEU A 43 -4.16 7.23 -0.47
CA LEU A 43 -4.66 6.35 0.59
C LEU A 43 -3.54 5.64 1.37
N THR A 44 -2.42 5.37 0.72
CA THR A 44 -1.39 4.49 1.29
C THR A 44 -0.10 5.22 1.64
N GLU A 45 0.17 6.40 1.07
CA GLU A 45 1.37 7.19 1.35
C GLU A 45 1.50 7.64 2.82
N PRO A 46 0.43 8.00 3.56
CA PRO A 46 0.55 8.34 4.98
C PRO A 46 1.20 7.22 5.83
N VAL A 47 1.02 5.96 5.42
CA VAL A 47 1.60 4.78 6.09
C VAL A 47 2.92 4.38 5.43
N LEU A 48 3.00 4.42 4.10
CA LEU A 48 4.20 3.98 3.37
C LEU A 48 5.35 4.98 3.46
N ALA A 49 5.11 6.28 3.47
CA ALA A 49 6.16 7.29 3.58
C ALA A 49 7.03 7.16 4.85
N PRO A 50 6.47 7.03 6.07
CA PRO A 50 7.31 6.83 7.26
C PRO A 50 8.04 5.49 7.23
N VAL A 51 7.42 4.41 6.74
CA VAL A 51 8.07 3.09 6.63
C VAL A 51 9.22 3.15 5.61
N ARG A 52 9.02 3.79 4.46
CA ARG A 52 10.06 3.98 3.44
C ARG A 52 11.25 4.78 3.97
N ARG A 53 11.01 5.79 4.82
CA ARG A 53 12.08 6.58 5.47
C ARG A 53 12.85 5.78 6.52
N ALA A 54 12.22 4.77 7.14
CA ALA A 54 12.88 3.89 8.10
C ALA A 54 13.74 2.80 7.41
N LEU A 55 13.52 2.54 6.12
CA LEU A 55 14.28 1.55 5.37
C LEU A 55 15.58 2.12 4.80
N PRO A 56 16.64 1.29 4.70
CA PRO A 56 17.85 1.69 4.01
C PRO A 56 17.54 1.98 2.52
N PRO A 57 18.33 2.85 1.86
CA PRO A 57 18.11 3.18 0.45
C PRO A 57 18.29 1.94 -0.44
N MET A 58 17.23 1.53 -1.13
CA MET A 58 17.20 0.29 -1.95
C MET A 58 17.29 0.56 -3.45
N GLY A 59 18.07 1.57 -3.87
CA GLY A 59 18.35 1.80 -5.29
C GLY A 59 17.11 2.09 -6.16
N GLY A 60 16.07 2.72 -5.59
CA GLY A 60 14.83 3.07 -6.31
C GLY A 60 13.72 2.01 -6.23
N LEU A 61 13.99 0.83 -5.67
CA LEU A 61 12.95 -0.14 -5.35
C LEU A 61 12.27 0.23 -4.03
N ASP A 62 10.93 0.26 -4.03
CA ASP A 62 10.14 0.50 -2.83
C ASP A 62 9.64 -0.82 -2.23
N LEU A 63 10.37 -1.36 -1.24
CA LEU A 63 9.94 -2.54 -0.47
C LEU A 63 9.00 -2.20 0.69
N SER A 64 8.73 -0.91 0.94
CA SER A 64 7.82 -0.51 2.02
C SER A 64 6.43 -1.15 1.94
N PRO A 65 5.81 -1.36 0.75
CA PRO A 65 4.49 -2.00 0.68
C PRO A 65 4.50 -3.44 1.16
N MET A 66 5.57 -4.19 0.89
CA MET A 66 5.68 -5.59 1.33
C MET A 66 5.77 -5.68 2.85
N LEU A 67 6.59 -4.82 3.46
CA LEU A 67 6.72 -4.73 4.91
C LEU A 67 5.39 -4.36 5.58
N VAL A 68 4.67 -3.37 5.05
CA VAL A 68 3.37 -2.98 5.59
C VAL A 68 2.35 -4.11 5.44
N LEU A 69 2.33 -4.82 4.31
CA LEU A 69 1.43 -5.97 4.12
C LEU A 69 1.69 -7.08 5.16
N ILE A 70 2.95 -7.40 5.44
CA ILE A 70 3.30 -8.40 6.46
C ILE A 70 2.82 -7.94 7.84
N LEU A 71 3.07 -6.67 8.20
CA LEU A 71 2.63 -6.12 9.48
C LEU A 71 1.10 -6.15 9.63
N LEU A 72 0.37 -5.80 8.58
CA LEU A 72 -1.09 -5.83 8.58
C LEU A 72 -1.64 -7.25 8.71
N GLN A 73 -1.02 -8.25 8.09
CA GLN A 73 -1.42 -9.65 8.25
C GLN A 73 -1.22 -10.13 9.69
N VAL A 74 -0.08 -9.82 10.30
CA VAL A 74 0.21 -10.17 11.70
C VAL A 74 -0.81 -9.50 12.62
N LEU A 75 -1.04 -8.19 12.48
CA LEU A 75 -2.04 -7.46 13.27
C LEU A 75 -3.45 -8.00 13.06
N GLY A 76 -3.85 -8.24 11.81
CA GLY A 76 -5.15 -8.81 11.47
C GLY A 76 -5.37 -10.19 12.08
N SER A 77 -4.35 -11.04 12.12
CA SER A 77 -4.43 -12.37 12.75
C SER A 77 -4.54 -12.32 14.28
N ALA A 78 -3.98 -11.29 14.91
CA ALA A 78 -4.07 -11.10 16.36
C ALA A 78 -5.43 -10.50 16.79
N LEU A 79 -6.14 -9.84 15.87
CA LEU A 79 -7.38 -9.09 16.11
C LEU A 79 -8.64 -9.81 15.58
N SER A 80 -8.47 -10.96 14.91
CA SER A 80 -9.52 -11.78 14.29
C SER A 80 -10.20 -12.72 15.26
#